data_AF-A0A7C3SGP8-F1
#
_entry.id   AF-A0A7C3SGP8-F1
#
_cell.length_a   1.000
_cell.length_b   1.000
_cell.length_c   1.000
_cell.angle_alpha   90.00
_cell.angle_beta   90.00
_cell.angle_gamma   90.00
#
_symmetry.space_group_name_H-M   'P 1'
#
loop_
_entity.id
_entity.type
_entity.pdbx_description
1 polymer ?
#
loop_
_entity_poly.entity_id
_entity_poly.type
_entity_poly.pdbx_seq_one_letter_code
_entity_poly.pdbx_strand_id
1 'polypeptide(L)'
;MELLVRLHRQRRRQLGQLDCFVSARFERFHREIAPQLLAAGCLELHWLEVDGEPVAAEYHLLGHQTVYAYQSGISATQGCPSPGEWIHLALVRRAIRLGYRYFDFLRGDEPYKAHWRARPWPTETVWIVGSRAGAIWRYGVRRAWRRMRAWVKSWLASPDGYISSFSQPSPDPPQEVPQRPACHEAVLSGAEDRPGDVQR
;
A
#
# COMPACT_ATOMS: atom_id res chain seq x y z
N MET A 1 14.24 -0.50 6.49
CA MET A 1 13.11 -0.18 7.39
C MET A 1 13.19 1.22 7.98
N GLU A 2 14.29 1.61 8.63
CA GLU A 2 14.38 2.92 9.32
C GLU A 2 14.20 4.11 8.37
N LEU A 3 14.74 4.02 7.15
CA LEU A 3 14.54 5.02 6.10
C LEU A 3 13.06 5.23 5.76
N LEU A 4 12.33 4.13 5.53
CA LEU A 4 10.89 4.18 5.24
C LEU A 4 10.13 4.84 6.39
N VAL A 5 10.40 4.45 7.64
CA VAL A 5 9.75 5.03 8.83
C VAL A 5 10.01 6.53 8.91
N ARG A 6 11.25 6.96 8.68
CA ARG A 6 11.64 8.38 8.66
C ARG A 6 10.85 9.16 7.61
N LEU A 7 10.87 8.72 6.35
CA LEU A 7 10.18 9.39 5.24
C LEU A 7 8.66 9.36 5.41
N HIS A 8 8.10 8.27 5.92
CA HIS A 8 6.67 8.16 6.21
C HIS A 8 6.24 9.15 7.29
N ARG A 9 6.99 9.24 8.40
CA ARG A 9 6.75 10.22 9.48
C ARG A 9 6.82 11.65 8.97
N GLN A 10 7.82 11.98 8.15
CA GLN A 10 7.96 13.30 7.55
C GLN A 10 6.73 13.67 6.72
N ARG A 11 6.30 12.79 5.82
CA ARG A 11 5.11 13.00 4.99
C ARG A 11 3.84 13.18 5.81
N ARG A 12 3.61 12.32 6.82
CA ARG A 12 2.39 12.38 7.64
C ARG A 12 2.32 13.65 8.48
N ARG A 13 3.44 14.09 9.06
CA ARG A 13 3.54 15.37 9.78
C ARG A 13 3.15 16.55 8.91
N GLN A 14 3.60 16.58 7.66
CA GLN A 14 3.25 17.66 6.72
C GLN A 14 1.77 17.69 6.36
N LEU A 15 1.14 16.53 6.29
CA LEU A 15 -0.30 16.43 6.04
C LEU A 15 -1.14 16.67 7.31
N GLY A 16 -0.52 16.95 8.45
CA GLY A 16 -1.21 17.07 9.75
C GLY A 16 -1.85 15.76 10.21
N GLN A 17 -1.37 14.62 9.72
CA GLN A 17 -1.93 13.30 9.96
C GLN A 17 -1.07 12.50 10.93
N LEU A 18 -1.71 11.63 11.71
CA LEU A 18 -1.00 10.66 12.54
C LEU A 18 -0.31 9.61 11.67
N ASP A 19 0.95 9.31 11.96
CA ASP A 19 1.65 8.16 11.37
C ASP A 19 1.31 6.86 12.09
N CYS A 20 1.32 5.75 11.35
CA CYS A 20 1.06 4.42 11.91
C CYS A 20 2.20 3.93 12.83
N PHE A 21 3.41 4.46 12.65
CA PHE A 21 4.59 4.11 13.42
C PHE A 21 4.69 4.85 14.77
N VAL A 22 3.71 5.68 15.16
CA VAL A 22 3.61 6.19 16.55
C VAL A 22 3.38 5.03 17.53
N SER A 23 2.70 3.98 17.09
CA SER A 23 2.48 2.80 17.91
C SER A 23 3.76 1.97 18.02
N ALA A 24 4.35 1.93 19.21
CA ALA A 24 5.53 1.09 19.49
C ALA A 24 5.27 -0.39 19.19
N ARG A 25 4.04 -0.88 19.36
CA ARG A 25 3.64 -2.24 18.99
C ARG A 25 3.73 -2.44 17.47
N PHE A 26 3.25 -1.47 16.69
CA PHE A 26 3.25 -1.53 15.23
C PHE A 26 4.67 -1.48 14.67
N GLU A 27 5.50 -0.55 15.17
CA GLU A 27 6.90 -0.44 14.74
C GLU A 27 7.68 -1.71 15.07
N ARG A 28 7.56 -2.22 16.30
CA ARG A 28 8.25 -3.45 16.73
C ARG A 28 7.86 -4.64 15.86
N PHE A 29 6.57 -4.83 15.61
CA PHE A 29 6.09 -5.91 14.73
C PHE A 29 6.74 -5.87 13.34
N HIS A 30 6.80 -4.70 12.70
CA HIS A 30 7.42 -4.56 11.38
C HIS A 30 8.95 -4.74 11.43
N ARG A 31 9.60 -4.28 12.49
CA ARG A 31 11.04 -4.48 12.70
C ARG A 31 11.39 -5.96 12.84
N GLU A 32 10.53 -6.75 13.48
CA GLU A 32 10.72 -8.19 13.69
C GLU A 32 10.37 -9.03 12.45
N ILE A 33 9.29 -8.70 11.73
CA ILE A 33 8.78 -9.52 10.63
C ILE A 33 9.40 -9.20 9.27
N ALA A 34 9.79 -7.94 9.01
CA ALA A 34 10.30 -7.55 7.70
C ALA A 34 11.55 -8.32 7.25
N PRO A 35 12.57 -8.59 8.11
CA PRO A 35 13.72 -9.40 7.72
C PRO A 35 13.33 -10.84 7.34
N GLN A 36 12.35 -11.43 8.04
CA GLN A 36 11.88 -12.78 7.76
C GLN A 36 11.13 -12.86 6.43
N LEU A 37 10.28 -11.86 6.14
CA LEU A 37 9.56 -11.78 4.88
C LEU A 37 10.49 -11.45 3.70
N LEU A 38 11.53 -10.64 3.90
CA LEU A 38 12.58 -10.40 2.89
C LEU A 38 13.28 -11.72 2.53
N ALA A 39 13.73 -12.46 3.55
CA ALA A 39 14.42 -13.74 3.35
C ALA A 39 13.52 -14.78 2.66
N ALA A 40 12.21 -14.73 2.92
CA ALA A 40 11.22 -15.60 2.28
C ALA A 40 10.79 -15.15 0.88
N GLY A 41 11.27 -14.01 0.36
CA GLY A 41 10.82 -13.45 -0.91
C GLY A 41 9.36 -12.98 -0.90
N CYS A 42 8.79 -12.76 0.29
CA CYS A 42 7.41 -12.31 0.50
C CYS A 42 7.30 -10.78 0.67
N LEU A 43 8.43 -10.07 0.65
CA LEU A 43 8.50 -8.63 0.89
C LEU A 43 9.64 -8.01 0.09
N GLU A 44 9.42 -6.79 -0.37
CA GLU A 44 10.45 -5.97 -0.97
C GLU A 44 10.47 -4.58 -0.33
N LEU A 45 11.67 -4.03 -0.18
CA LEU A 45 11.90 -2.65 0.23
C LEU A 45 12.67 -1.95 -0.86
N HIS A 46 12.10 -0.89 -1.41
CA HIS A 46 12.72 -0.08 -2.44
C HIS A 46 12.86 1.36 -1.96
N TRP A 47 13.87 2.06 -2.44
CA TRP A 47 14.00 3.48 -2.22
C TRP A 47 14.56 4.16 -3.47
N LEU A 48 14.26 5.45 -3.59
CA LEU A 48 14.71 6.32 -4.67
C LEU A 48 15.64 7.36 -4.07
N GLU A 49 16.82 7.50 -4.65
CA GLU A 49 17.80 8.52 -4.29
C GLU A 49 17.95 9.52 -5.43
N VAL A 50 18.12 10.78 -5.08
CA VAL A 50 18.46 11.89 -5.99
C VAL A 50 19.64 12.61 -5.37
N ASP A 51 20.75 12.72 -6.10
CA ASP A 51 22.00 13.33 -5.63
C ASP A 51 22.52 12.73 -4.30
N GLY A 52 22.36 11.41 -4.14
CA GLY A 52 22.76 10.68 -2.92
C GLY A 52 21.80 10.81 -1.74
N GLU A 53 20.71 11.56 -1.89
CA GLU A 53 19.71 11.75 -0.84
C GLU A 53 18.45 10.91 -1.11
N PRO A 54 17.98 10.09 -0.16
CA PRO A 54 16.78 9.29 -0.33
C PRO A 54 15.51 10.15 -0.26
N VAL A 55 14.79 10.21 -1.38
CA VAL A 55 13.59 11.05 -1.56
C VAL A 55 12.28 10.25 -1.49
N ALA A 56 12.30 8.95 -1.71
CA ALA A 56 11.13 8.08 -1.54
C ALA A 56 11.54 6.67 -1.09
N ALA A 57 10.64 5.99 -0.39
CA ALA A 57 10.76 4.60 -0.01
C ALA A 57 9.41 3.88 -0.06
N GLU A 58 9.43 2.63 -0.47
CA GLU A 58 8.26 1.78 -0.69
C GLU A 58 8.47 0.42 -0.02
N TYR A 59 7.44 -0.05 0.67
CA TYR A 59 7.35 -1.37 1.31
C TYR A 59 6.25 -2.14 0.62
N HIS A 60 6.62 -3.19 -0.09
CA HIS A 60 5.69 -4.02 -0.84
C HIS A 60 5.62 -5.43 -0.27
N LEU A 61 4.40 -5.97 -0.17
CA LEU A 61 4.19 -7.39 0.12
C LEU A 61 3.98 -8.12 -1.20
N LEU A 62 4.60 -9.29 -1.35
CA LEU A 62 4.52 -10.10 -2.55
C LEU A 62 3.55 -11.25 -2.34
N GLY A 63 2.49 -11.28 -3.14
CA GLY A 63 1.60 -12.42 -3.30
C GLY A 63 1.94 -13.21 -4.57
N HIS A 64 1.17 -14.26 -4.84
CA HIS A 64 1.41 -15.14 -5.98
C HIS A 64 1.48 -14.41 -7.34
N GLN A 65 0.54 -13.50 -7.62
CA GLN A 65 0.51 -12.72 -8.88
C GLN A 65 0.35 -11.22 -8.64
N THR A 66 0.40 -10.80 -7.38
CA THR A 66 0.05 -9.46 -6.96
C THR A 66 1.16 -8.85 -6.12
N VAL A 67 1.59 -7.65 -6.50
CA VAL A 67 2.41 -6.78 -5.66
C VAL A 67 1.46 -5.86 -4.89
N TYR A 68 1.55 -5.87 -3.56
CA TYR A 68 0.74 -5.02 -2.69
C TYR A 68 1.57 -3.84 -2.19
N ALA A 69 1.20 -2.62 -2.59
CA ALA A 69 1.84 -1.39 -2.14
C ALA A 69 1.42 -1.06 -0.70
N TYR A 70 2.09 -1.69 0.27
CA TYR A 70 1.69 -1.67 1.68
C TYR A 70 1.91 -0.32 2.36
N GLN A 71 3.12 0.19 2.28
CA GLN A 71 3.48 1.46 2.90
C GLN A 71 4.47 2.23 2.05
N SER A 72 4.32 3.55 2.02
CA SER A 72 5.21 4.45 1.34
C SER A 72 5.66 5.59 2.24
N GLY A 73 6.86 6.10 1.99
CA GLY A 73 7.42 7.27 2.63
C GLY A 73 8.00 8.19 1.56
N ILE A 74 7.72 9.49 1.65
CA ILE A 74 8.16 10.47 0.65
C ILE A 74 8.78 11.66 1.40
N SER A 75 9.97 12.07 0.97
CA SER A 75 10.58 13.33 1.40
C SER A 75 9.89 14.50 0.72
N ALA A 76 9.88 15.64 1.40
CA ALA A 76 9.42 16.90 0.83
C ALA A 76 10.55 17.76 0.24
N THR A 77 11.73 17.17 0.05
CA THR A 77 12.87 17.88 -0.52
C THR A 77 12.50 18.42 -1.89
N GLN A 78 12.84 19.69 -2.16
CA GLN A 78 12.55 20.37 -3.42
C GLN A 78 13.35 19.83 -4.62
N GLY A 79 14.33 18.95 -4.39
CA GLY A 79 15.25 18.44 -5.41
C GLY A 79 14.64 17.42 -6.38
N CYS A 80 13.47 16.87 -6.10
CA CYS A 80 12.80 15.92 -6.99
C CYS A 80 11.31 16.27 -7.12
N PRO A 81 10.82 16.68 -8.30
CA PRO A 81 9.39 16.82 -8.54
C PRO A 81 8.74 15.43 -8.58
N SER A 82 7.70 15.24 -7.78
CA SER A 82 6.90 14.01 -7.70
C SER A 82 7.70 12.71 -7.44
N PRO A 83 8.50 12.63 -6.35
CA PRO A 83 9.34 11.46 -6.07
C PRO A 83 8.51 10.16 -5.91
N GLY A 84 7.26 10.29 -5.42
CA GLY A 84 6.32 9.18 -5.33
C GLY A 84 5.89 8.60 -6.69
N GLU A 85 5.77 9.43 -7.73
CA GLU A 85 5.39 8.96 -9.07
C GLU A 85 6.55 8.22 -9.74
N TRP A 86 7.78 8.75 -9.60
CA TRP A 86 8.98 8.13 -10.16
C TRP A 86 9.23 6.74 -9.58
N ILE A 87 9.17 6.61 -8.25
CA ILE A 87 9.35 5.30 -7.61
C ILE A 87 8.23 4.33 -8.01
N HIS A 88 6.97 4.78 -8.07
CA HIS A 88 5.87 3.93 -8.53
C HIS A 88 6.06 3.47 -9.98
N LEU A 89 6.46 4.37 -10.89
CA LEU A 89 6.71 4.03 -12.28
C LEU A 89 7.78 2.94 -12.40
N ALA A 90 8.89 3.10 -11.67
CA ALA A 90 9.97 2.13 -11.65
C ALA A 90 9.50 0.77 -11.12
N LEU A 91 8.70 0.76 -10.05
CA LEU A 91 8.22 -0.47 -9.42
C LEU A 91 7.15 -1.18 -10.23
N VAL A 92 6.24 -0.46 -10.89
CA VAL A 92 5.28 -1.05 -11.83
C VAL A 92 6.01 -1.67 -13.02
N ARG A 93 7.00 -0.98 -13.60
CA ARG A 93 7.82 -1.54 -14.70
C ARG A 93 8.59 -2.78 -14.25
N ARG A 94 9.10 -2.78 -13.03
CA ARG A 94 9.77 -3.95 -12.44
C ARG A 94 8.78 -5.10 -12.24
N ALA A 95 7.60 -4.84 -11.69
CA ALA A 95 6.57 -5.86 -11.47
C ALA A 95 6.17 -6.54 -12.79
N ILE A 96 5.98 -5.75 -13.85
CA ILE A 96 5.70 -6.26 -15.21
C ILE A 96 6.85 -7.15 -15.71
N ARG A 97 8.11 -6.70 -15.58
CA ARG A 97 9.28 -7.49 -16.01
C ARG A 97 9.41 -8.82 -15.27
N LEU A 98 9.00 -8.86 -14.00
CA LEU A 98 9.00 -10.08 -13.17
C LEU A 98 7.74 -10.94 -13.38
N GLY A 99 6.82 -10.54 -14.26
CA GLY A 99 5.64 -11.34 -14.61
C GLY A 99 4.46 -11.21 -13.66
N TYR A 100 4.48 -10.26 -12.71
CA TYR A 100 3.31 -9.98 -11.87
C TYR A 100 2.13 -9.47 -12.72
N ARG A 101 0.92 -9.89 -12.38
CA ARG A 101 -0.32 -9.54 -13.11
C ARG A 101 -1.04 -8.36 -12.49
N TYR A 102 -0.92 -8.20 -11.18
CA TYR A 102 -1.64 -7.19 -10.43
C TYR A 102 -0.68 -6.34 -9.62
N PHE A 103 -0.96 -5.04 -9.60
CA PHE A 103 -0.33 -4.08 -8.72
C PHE A 103 -1.45 -3.43 -7.90
N ASP A 104 -1.54 -3.82 -6.64
CA ASP A 104 -2.62 -3.43 -5.74
C ASP A 104 -2.18 -2.28 -4.84
N PHE A 105 -2.79 -1.11 -5.03
CA PHE A 105 -2.56 0.10 -4.23
C PHE A 105 -3.26 0.06 -2.87
N LEU A 106 -3.83 -1.09 -2.50
CA LEU A 106 -4.56 -1.36 -1.28
C LEU A 106 -5.75 -0.41 -1.06
N ARG A 107 -6.30 -0.48 0.15
CA ARG A 107 -7.46 0.28 0.56
C ARG A 107 -7.22 1.78 0.48
N GLY A 108 -8.28 2.50 0.11
CA GLY A 108 -8.33 3.96 0.10
C GLY A 108 -8.67 4.47 -1.29
N ASP A 109 -9.33 5.62 -1.33
CA ASP A 109 -9.80 6.26 -2.55
C ASP A 109 -8.95 7.51 -2.85
N GLU A 110 -7.64 7.41 -2.65
CA GLU A 110 -6.73 8.53 -2.87
C GLU A 110 -6.71 8.93 -4.36
N PRO A 111 -6.81 10.24 -4.69
CA PRO A 111 -6.91 10.70 -6.08
C PRO A 111 -5.77 10.23 -7.00
N TYR A 112 -4.57 10.01 -6.45
CA TYR A 112 -3.43 9.56 -7.23
C TYR A 112 -3.62 8.15 -7.83
N LYS A 113 -4.45 7.29 -7.23
CA LYS A 113 -4.69 5.92 -7.75
C LYS A 113 -5.40 5.95 -9.10
N ALA A 114 -6.24 6.96 -9.34
CA ALA A 114 -6.91 7.16 -10.62
C ALA A 114 -5.91 7.50 -11.74
N HIS A 115 -4.83 8.24 -11.42
CA HIS A 115 -3.75 8.52 -12.37
C HIS A 115 -3.09 7.22 -12.87
N TRP A 116 -2.97 6.21 -12.00
CA TRP A 116 -2.45 4.88 -12.33
C TRP A 116 -3.48 3.94 -12.97
N ARG A 117 -4.69 4.43 -13.29
CA ARG A 117 -5.82 3.64 -13.80
C ARG A 117 -6.19 2.46 -12.89
N ALA A 118 -5.92 2.59 -11.59
CA ALA A 118 -6.30 1.58 -10.62
C ALA A 118 -7.83 1.45 -10.62
N ARG A 119 -8.32 0.21 -10.71
CA ARG A 119 -9.75 -0.08 -10.63
C ARG A 119 -10.10 -0.40 -9.19
N PRO A 120 -11.15 0.22 -8.61
CA PRO A 120 -11.57 -0.09 -7.26
C PRO A 120 -12.06 -1.55 -7.21
N TRP A 121 -11.54 -2.31 -6.25
CA TRP A 121 -12.02 -3.65 -5.96
C TRP A 121 -12.75 -3.64 -4.61
N PRO A 122 -14.02 -4.06 -4.54
CA PRO A 122 -14.77 -3.99 -3.29
C PRO A 122 -14.16 -4.90 -2.23
N THR A 123 -13.97 -4.36 -1.03
CA THR A 123 -13.57 -5.14 0.15
C THR A 123 -14.80 -5.57 0.92
N GLU A 124 -15.14 -6.85 0.85
CA GLU A 124 -16.31 -7.39 1.53
C GLU A 124 -16.00 -7.78 2.98
N THR A 125 -16.87 -7.37 3.91
CA THR A 125 -16.77 -7.77 5.32
C THR A 125 -17.81 -8.83 5.63
N VAL A 126 -17.35 -10.08 5.75
CA VAL A 126 -18.22 -11.22 6.11
C VAL A 126 -18.27 -11.37 7.63
N TRP A 127 -19.48 -11.52 8.17
CA TRP A 127 -19.73 -11.76 9.59
C TRP A 127 -20.25 -13.18 9.79
N ILE A 128 -19.51 -14.00 10.52
CA ILE A 128 -19.97 -15.33 10.93
C ILE A 128 -20.59 -15.19 12.32
N VAL A 129 -21.89 -15.45 12.42
CA VAL A 129 -22.65 -15.36 13.68
C VAL A 129 -23.22 -16.74 13.98
N GLY A 130 -23.13 -17.17 15.24
CA GLY A 130 -23.74 -18.44 15.65
C GLY A 130 -25.26 -18.42 15.45
N SER A 131 -25.85 -19.60 15.18
CA SER A 131 -27.28 -19.77 14.88
C SER A 131 -28.23 -19.44 16.05
N ARG A 132 -27.69 -19.19 17.25
CA ARG A 132 -28.49 -18.88 18.44
C ARG A 132 -29.12 -17.50 18.32
N ALA A 133 -30.41 -17.36 18.65
CA ALA A 133 -31.15 -16.10 18.59
C ALA A 133 -30.45 -14.94 19.35
N GLY A 134 -29.85 -15.22 20.51
CA GLY A 134 -29.08 -14.22 21.27
C GLY A 134 -27.79 -13.77 20.58
N ALA A 135 -27.18 -14.59 19.72
CA ALA A 135 -26.04 -14.17 18.90
C ALA A 135 -26.49 -13.28 17.73
N ILE A 136 -27.62 -13.61 17.10
CA ILE A 136 -28.23 -12.80 16.04
C ILE A 136 -28.66 -11.43 16.57
N TRP A 137 -29.33 -11.38 17.74
CA TRP A 137 -29.77 -10.12 18.35
C TRP A 137 -28.59 -9.21 18.71
N ARG A 138 -27.55 -9.76 19.36
CA ARG A 138 -26.32 -9.01 19.66
C ARG A 138 -25.64 -8.48 18.40
N TYR A 139 -25.64 -9.27 17.33
CA TYR A 139 -25.14 -8.82 16.03
C TYR A 139 -25.98 -7.65 15.48
N GLY A 140 -27.31 -7.76 15.52
CA GLY A 140 -28.24 -6.71 15.09
C GLY A 140 -27.99 -5.38 15.82
N VAL A 141 -27.89 -5.42 17.14
CA VAL A 141 -27.56 -4.24 17.97
C VAL A 141 -26.19 -3.67 17.60
N ARG A 142 -25.17 -4.53 17.44
CA ARG A 142 -23.81 -4.11 17.10
C ARG A 142 -23.73 -3.50 15.69
N ARG A 143 -24.53 -4.00 14.74
CA ARG A 143 -24.65 -3.48 13.38
C ARG A 143 -25.31 -2.10 13.36
N ALA A 144 -26.42 -1.94 14.09
CA ALA A 144 -27.11 -0.66 14.21
C ALA A 144 -26.21 0.41 14.84
N TRP A 145 -25.51 0.07 15.94
CA TRP A 145 -24.56 0.95 16.61
C TRP A 145 -23.41 1.41 15.69
N ARG A 146 -22.87 0.52 14.84
CA ARG A 146 -21.81 0.88 13.88
C ARG A 146 -22.32 1.81 12.77
N ARG A 147 -23.53 1.57 12.24
CA ARG A 147 -24.15 2.46 11.26
C ARG A 147 -24.37 3.86 11.83
N MET A 148 -24.87 3.92 13.07
CA MET A 148 -25.04 5.17 13.80
C MET A 148 -23.70 5.90 13.98
N ARG A 149 -22.64 5.20 14.41
CA ARG A 149 -21.30 5.82 14.55
C ARG A 149 -20.71 6.28 13.22
N ALA A 150 -20.90 5.54 12.13
CA ALA A 150 -20.44 5.96 10.81
C ALA A 150 -21.19 7.22 10.34
N TRP A 151 -22.50 7.27 10.54
CA TRP A 151 -23.35 8.43 10.24
C TRP A 151 -22.96 9.67 11.07
N VAL A 152 -22.72 9.51 12.37
CA VAL A 152 -22.22 10.58 13.25
C VAL A 152 -20.84 11.07 12.78
N LYS A 153 -19.95 10.16 12.37
CA LYS A 153 -18.62 10.51 11.87
C LYS A 153 -18.70 11.28 10.54
N SER A 154 -19.60 10.91 9.62
CA SER A 154 -19.81 11.68 8.38
C SER A 154 -20.43 13.06 8.64
N TRP A 155 -21.26 13.17 9.68
CA TRP A 155 -21.85 14.45 10.10
C TRP A 155 -20.79 15.39 10.69
N LEU A 156 -19.86 14.86 11.51
CA LEU A 156 -18.74 15.63 12.07
C LEU A 156 -17.64 15.97 11.04
N ALA A 157 -17.52 15.20 9.95
CA ALA A 157 -16.53 15.42 8.90
C ALA A 157 -16.97 16.45 7.83
N SER A 158 -18.16 17.06 7.97
CA SER A 158 -18.70 18.02 7.00
C SER A 158 -18.79 19.44 7.58
N PRO A 159 -17.74 20.26 7.41
CA PRO A 159 -17.93 21.69 7.19
C PRO A 159 -18.03 22.05 5.70
N ASP A 160 -17.42 21.26 4.79
CA ASP A 160 -17.28 21.63 3.36
C ASP A 160 -17.68 20.53 2.35
N GLY A 161 -18.83 19.88 2.58
CA GLY A 161 -19.72 19.36 1.54
C GLY A 161 -19.15 18.65 0.28
N TYR A 162 -18.31 17.61 0.42
CA TYR A 162 -18.00 16.73 -0.71
C TYR A 162 -18.27 15.26 -0.38
N ILE A 163 -19.33 14.69 -0.98
CA ILE A 163 -19.64 13.26 -0.97
C ILE A 163 -19.55 12.78 -2.42
N SER A 164 -18.46 12.13 -2.82
CA SER A 164 -18.43 11.41 -4.09
C SER A 164 -19.16 10.09 -3.92
N SER A 165 -20.42 10.06 -4.33
CA SER A 165 -21.18 8.84 -4.54
C SER A 165 -21.22 8.59 -6.04
N PHE A 166 -20.50 7.58 -6.53
CA PHE A 166 -20.69 7.10 -7.90
C PHE A 166 -20.70 5.56 -7.93
N SER A 167 -21.84 5.06 -8.39
CA SER A 167 -22.09 3.66 -8.75
C SER A 167 -21.12 3.22 -9.85
N GLN A 168 -20.68 1.96 -9.82
CA GLN A 168 -19.91 1.32 -10.90
C GLN A 168 -20.62 0.04 -11.37
N PRO A 169 -20.50 -0.32 -12.66
CA PRO A 169 -21.18 -1.45 -13.27
C PRO A 169 -20.52 -2.79 -12.92
N SER A 170 -21.22 -3.89 -13.19
CA SER A 170 -20.82 -5.27 -12.83
C SER A 170 -19.50 -5.70 -13.50
N PRO A 171 -18.65 -6.50 -12.80
CA PRO A 171 -17.42 -7.01 -13.37
C PRO A 171 -17.66 -8.11 -14.41
N ASP A 172 -16.84 -8.12 -15.46
CA ASP A 172 -16.75 -9.21 -16.44
C ASP A 172 -16.26 -10.52 -15.80
N PRO A 173 -16.67 -11.68 -16.34
CA PRO A 173 -16.35 -12.99 -15.77
C PRO A 173 -14.84 -13.31 -15.83
N PRO A 174 -14.34 -14.10 -14.86
CA PRO A 174 -12.92 -14.46 -14.77
C PRO A 174 -12.47 -15.32 -15.95
N GLN A 175 -11.40 -14.89 -16.63
CA GLN A 175 -10.72 -15.68 -17.66
C GLN A 175 -9.59 -16.52 -17.05
N GLU A 176 -9.40 -17.73 -17.59
CA GLU A 176 -8.46 -18.74 -17.10
C GLU A 176 -7.00 -18.28 -17.13
N VAL A 177 -6.29 -18.65 -16.06
CA VAL A 177 -4.95 -18.15 -15.71
C VAL A 177 -3.89 -19.21 -16.02
N PRO A 178 -2.86 -18.90 -16.83
CA PRO A 178 -1.69 -19.78 -16.99
C PRO A 178 -0.89 -19.86 -15.68
N GLN A 179 -0.47 -21.06 -15.29
CA GLN A 179 0.28 -21.31 -14.06
C GLN A 179 1.78 -20.92 -14.15
N ARG A 180 2.34 -20.55 -12.97
CA ARG A 180 3.75 -20.62 -12.49
C ARG A 180 4.50 -19.28 -12.29
N PRO A 181 5.59 -19.23 -11.47
CA PRO A 181 6.13 -20.21 -10.52
C PRO A 181 6.06 -19.74 -9.04
N ALA A 182 6.46 -20.63 -8.11
CA ALA A 182 6.54 -20.38 -6.67
C ALA A 182 7.48 -19.20 -6.34
N CYS A 183 7.20 -18.53 -5.21
CA CYS A 183 7.93 -17.39 -4.66
C CYS A 183 9.42 -17.46 -5.01
N HIS A 184 9.88 -16.52 -5.82
CA HIS A 184 11.25 -16.47 -6.33
C HIS A 184 12.26 -16.65 -5.18
N GLU A 185 13.13 -17.64 -5.31
CA GLU A 185 14.40 -17.70 -4.58
C GLU A 185 15.13 -16.37 -4.78
N ALA A 186 15.42 -15.70 -3.66
CA ALA A 186 16.04 -14.39 -3.62
C ALA A 186 17.45 -14.44 -4.22
N VAL A 187 17.57 -14.13 -5.52
CA VAL A 187 18.86 -13.76 -6.11
C VAL A 187 19.10 -12.29 -5.79
N LEU A 188 19.91 -12.06 -4.77
CA LEU A 188 20.51 -10.77 -4.46
C LEU A 188 21.46 -10.39 -5.61
N SER A 189 20.97 -9.65 -6.61
CA SER A 189 21.83 -8.92 -7.54
C SER A 189 22.04 -7.53 -6.98
N GLY A 190 23.16 -7.34 -6.28
CA GLY A 190 23.72 -6.03 -6.02
C GLY A 190 24.14 -5.43 -7.37
N ALA A 191 23.51 -4.33 -7.76
CA ALA A 191 23.99 -3.51 -8.84
C ALA A 191 25.18 -2.69 -8.32
N GLU A 192 26.39 -3.22 -8.44
CA GLU A 192 27.58 -2.39 -8.59
C GLU A 192 27.53 -1.77 -9.97
N ASP A 193 26.98 -0.56 -10.07
CA ASP A 193 27.18 0.29 -11.24
C ASP A 193 28.44 1.13 -10.98
N ARG A 194 29.56 0.70 -11.57
CA ARG A 194 30.81 1.47 -11.58
C ARG A 194 30.61 2.65 -12.53
N PRO A 195 30.88 3.90 -12.11
CA PRO A 195 30.97 4.99 -13.07
C PRO A 195 32.20 4.76 -13.95
N GLY A 196 31.97 4.55 -15.24
CA GLY A 196 33.02 4.53 -16.24
C GLY A 196 33.67 5.90 -16.36
N ASP A 197 34.99 5.91 -16.15
CA ASP A 197 35.91 6.95 -16.60
C ASP A 197 35.61 7.38 -18.04
N VAL A 198 35.42 8.68 -18.24
CA VAL A 198 35.84 9.37 -19.46
C VAL A 198 36.55 10.65 -19.04
N GLN A 199 37.87 10.57 -18.94
CA GLN A 199 38.76 11.73 -19.01
C GLN A 199 39.11 12.03 -20.47
N ARG A 200 39.15 13.34 -20.76
CA ARG A 200 39.74 14.07 -21.91
C ARG A 200 38.97 14.15 -23.20
#